data_AF-A0AAW6YC34-F1
#
_entry.id   AF-A0AAW6YC34-F1
#
_cell.length_a   1.000
_cell.length_b   1.000
_cell.length_c   1.000
_cell.angle_alpha   90.00
_cell.angle_beta   90.00
_cell.angle_gamma   90.00
#
_symmetry.space_group_name_H-M   'P 1'
#
loop_
_entity.id
_entity.type
_entity.pdbx_description
1 polymer ?
#
loop_
_entity_poly.entity_id
_entity_poly.type
_entity_poly.pdbx_seq_one_letter_code
_entity_poly.pdbx_strand_id
1 'polypeptide(L)'
;AIVDELTDKGCAVQFVSERITVDKSGTSPVDGLMLGILAAFAEFECRRIKERQAEGIALAKARGKYVQAPKLSDTDVEQAKAMVDMGIPKS
;
A
#
# COMPACT_ATOMS: atom_id res chain seq x y z
N ALA A 1 14.22 -2.49 1.42
CA ALA A 1 13.49 -1.58 2.33
C ALA A 1 14.40 -0.37 2.65
N ILE A 2 13.91 0.66 3.35
CA ILE A 2 14.71 1.88 3.67
C ILE A 2 15.98 1.52 4.45
N VAL A 3 15.89 0.57 5.40
CA VAL A 3 17.06 0.13 6.19
C VAL A 3 18.13 -0.48 5.29
N ASP A 4 17.76 -1.41 4.40
CA ASP A 4 18.70 -2.04 3.46
C ASP A 4 19.35 -1.00 2.53
N GLU A 5 18.57 -0.03 2.04
CA GLU A 5 19.09 1.03 1.18
C GLU A 5 20.14 1.89 1.88
N LEU A 6 19.92 2.21 3.16
CA LEU A 6 20.85 2.99 3.97
C LEU A 6 22.11 2.19 4.29
N THR A 7 21.98 0.93 4.67
CA THR A 7 23.13 0.07 4.97
C THR A 7 23.94 -0.26 3.71
N ASP A 8 23.29 -0.35 2.55
CA ASP A 8 23.97 -0.51 1.27
C ASP A 8 24.85 0.68 0.89
N LYS A 9 24.46 1.89 1.31
CA LYS A 9 25.27 3.12 1.18
C LYS A 9 26.39 3.23 2.22
N GLY A 10 26.55 2.23 3.09
CA GLY A 10 27.56 2.22 4.15
C GLY A 10 27.15 2.99 5.41
N CYS A 11 25.88 3.38 5.55
CA CYS A 11 25.38 4.00 6.76
C CYS A 11 25.05 2.94 7.83
N ALA A 12 25.16 3.32 9.10
CA ALA A 12 24.59 2.56 10.21
C ALA A 12 23.20 3.13 10.56
N VAL A 13 22.25 2.24 10.82
CA VAL A 13 20.91 2.60 11.32
C VAL A 13 20.81 2.18 12.77
N GLN A 14 20.51 3.14 13.65
CA GLN A 14 20.33 2.88 15.07
C GLN A 14 18.87 3.09 15.47
N PHE A 15 18.26 2.02 16.00
CA PHE A 15 16.98 2.05 16.67
C PHE A 15 17.23 2.37 18.14
N VAL A 16 17.07 3.64 18.52
CA VAL A 16 17.50 4.17 19.83
C VAL A 16 16.76 3.53 21.00
N SER A 17 15.44 3.34 20.87
CA SER A 17 14.60 2.77 21.93
C SER A 17 14.89 1.29 22.16
N GLU A 18 15.08 0.55 21.06
CA GLU A 18 15.30 -0.89 21.03
C GLU A 18 16.78 -1.25 21.24
N ARG A 19 17.68 -0.25 21.17
CA ARG A 19 19.14 -0.38 21.24
C ARG A 19 19.72 -1.33 20.20
N ILE A 20 19.12 -1.38 19.02
CA ILE A 20 19.56 -2.20 17.89
C ILE A 20 20.35 -1.32 16.94
N THR A 21 21.52 -1.78 16.51
CA THR A 21 22.30 -1.12 15.45
C THR A 21 22.48 -2.07 14.29
N VAL A 22 22.19 -1.59 13.08
CA VAL A 22 22.28 -2.36 11.84
C VAL A 22 23.24 -1.65 10.90
N ASP A 23 24.30 -2.35 10.52
CA ASP A 23 25.31 -1.85 9.59
C ASP A 23 25.95 -3.01 8.79
N LYS A 24 26.68 -2.66 7.72
CA LYS A 24 27.40 -3.63 6.87
C LYS A 24 28.69 -4.18 7.49
N SER A 25 29.25 -3.52 8.50
CA SER A 25 30.54 -3.88 9.11
C SER A 25 30.44 -4.96 10.17
N GLY A 26 29.26 -5.21 10.74
CA GLY A 26 29.08 -6.26 11.73
C GLY A 26 27.83 -6.05 12.59
N THR A 27 26.66 -6.28 12.01
CA THR A 27 25.44 -6.41 12.81
C THR A 27 25.57 -7.66 13.70
N SER A 28 25.37 -7.53 15.02
CA SER A 28 25.32 -8.68 15.92
C SER A 28 24.26 -9.69 15.44
N PRO A 29 24.51 -11.01 15.48
CA PRO A 29 23.50 -12.00 15.13
C PRO A 29 22.17 -11.83 15.90
N VAL A 30 22.24 -11.30 17.13
CA VAL A 30 21.07 -11.00 17.96
C VAL A 30 20.30 -9.78 17.42
N ASP A 31 21.01 -8.74 17.00
CA ASP A 31 20.43 -7.52 16.44
C ASP A 31 19.73 -7.81 15.11
N GLY A 32 20.34 -8.64 14.27
CA GLY A 32 19.73 -9.12 13.03
C GLY A 32 18.48 -9.96 13.27
N LEU A 33 18.49 -10.86 14.26
CA LEU A 33 17.30 -11.62 14.64
C LEU A 33 16.17 -10.71 15.14
N MET A 34 16.48 -9.76 16.01
CA MET A 34 15.49 -8.83 16.57
C MET A 34 14.90 -7.93 15.49
N LEU A 35 15.72 -7.42 14.58
CA LEU A 35 15.25 -6.67 13.41
C LEU A 35 14.29 -7.51 12.55
N GLY A 36 14.62 -8.78 12.31
CA GLY A 36 13.75 -9.70 11.58
C GLY A 36 12.39 -9.92 12.26
N ILE A 37 12.38 -10.05 13.59
CA ILE A 37 11.15 -10.16 14.39
C ILE A 37 10.31 -8.87 14.26
N LEU A 38 10.93 -7.69 14.39
CA LEU A 38 10.24 -6.41 14.25
C LEU A 38 9.66 -6.22 12.84
N ALA A 39 10.40 -6.61 11.80
CA ALA A 39 9.92 -6.58 10.43
C ALA A 39 8.70 -7.49 10.24
N ALA A 40 8.74 -8.72 10.77
CA ALA A 40 7.62 -9.65 10.71
C ALA A 40 6.37 -9.12 11.43
N PHE A 41 6.54 -8.46 12.58
CA PHE A 41 5.42 -7.80 13.27
C PHE A 41 4.82 -6.66 12.46
N ALA A 42 5.66 -5.80 11.87
CA ALA A 42 5.18 -4.70 11.03
C ALA A 42 4.35 -5.22 9.83
N GLU A 43 4.80 -6.30 9.19
CA GLU A 43 4.05 -6.95 8.10
C GLU A 43 2.72 -7.53 8.58
N PHE A 44 2.73 -8.23 9.72
CA PHE A 44 1.53 -8.81 10.33
C PHE A 44 0.49 -7.73 10.66
N GLU A 45 0.90 -6.63 11.30
CA GLU A 45 0.02 -5.52 11.65
C GLU A 45 -0.56 -4.85 10.41
N CYS A 46 0.27 -4.58 9.40
CA CYS A 46 -0.19 -4.02 8.12
C CYS A 46 -1.23 -4.91 7.44
N ARG A 47 -1.02 -6.24 7.46
CA ARG A 47 -1.98 -7.20 6.90
C ARG A 47 -3.31 -7.14 7.66
N ARG A 48 -3.27 -7.18 8.99
CA ARG A 48 -4.46 -7.12 9.84
C ARG A 48 -5.25 -5.80 9.68
N ILE A 49 -4.56 -4.67 9.50
CA ILE A 49 -5.20 -3.38 9.22
C ILE A 49 -5.96 -3.43 7.89
N LYS A 50 -5.35 -4.00 6.84
CA LYS A 50 -5.99 -4.14 5.52
C LYS A 50 -7.18 -5.08 5.55
N GLU A 51 -7.11 -6.19 6.29
CA GLU A 51 -8.24 -7.11 6.49
C GLU A 51 -9.45 -6.37 7.08
N ARG A 52 -9.25 -5.65 8.18
CA ARG A 52 -10.32 -4.85 8.82
C ARG A 52 -10.85 -3.74 7.93
N GLN A 53 -9.97 -3.10 7.16
CA GLN A 53 -10.38 -2.09 6.18
C GLN A 53 -11.29 -2.72 5.11
N ALA A 54 -10.94 -3.90 4.59
CA ALA A 54 -11.75 -4.62 3.61
C ALA A 54 -13.13 -4.99 4.18
N GLU A 55 -13.19 -5.48 5.43
CA GLU A 55 -14.45 -5.73 6.14
C GLU A 55 -15.31 -4.46 6.25
N GLY A 56 -14.70 -3.34 6.65
CA GLY A 56 -15.38 -2.04 6.76
C GLY A 56 -15.91 -1.53 5.41
N ILE A 57 -15.12 -1.69 4.34
CA ILE A 57 -15.54 -1.35 2.97
C ILE A 57 -16.70 -2.24 2.52
N ALA A 58 -16.65 -3.55 2.78
CA ALA A 58 -17.72 -4.47 2.44
C ALA A 58 -19.03 -4.09 3.13
N LEU A 59 -18.98 -3.78 4.43
CA LEU A 59 -20.14 -3.33 5.18
C LEU A 59 -20.68 -1.98 4.67
N ALA A 60 -19.80 -1.04 4.35
CA ALA A 60 -20.19 0.26 3.80
C ALA A 60 -20.82 0.15 2.41
N LYS A 61 -20.32 -0.76 1.56
CA LYS A 61 -20.92 -1.11 0.26
C LYS A 61 -22.31 -1.72 0.44
N ALA A 62 -22.46 -2.69 1.35
CA ALA A 62 -23.75 -3.28 1.66
C ALA A 62 -24.77 -2.25 2.17
N ARG A 63 -24.30 -1.22 2.89
CA ARG A 63 -25.11 -0.07 3.35
C ARG A 63 -25.31 1.02 2.30
N GLY A 64 -24.82 0.84 1.07
CA GLY A 64 -24.99 1.81 -0.02
C GLY A 64 -24.14 3.09 0.10
N LYS A 65 -23.18 3.19 1.03
CA LYS A 65 -22.34 4.40 1.19
C LYS A 65 -21.38 4.63 0.03
N TYR A 66 -21.02 3.57 -0.68
CA TYR A 66 -20.12 3.62 -1.84
C TYR A 66 -20.88 3.69 -3.17
N VAL A 67 -22.15 4.11 -3.16
CA VAL A 67 -22.88 4.41 -4.39
C VAL A 67 -22.45 5.80 -4.85
N GLN A 68 -21.62 5.86 -5.89
CA GLN A 68 -21.37 7.11 -6.60
C GLN A 68 -22.39 7.24 -7.72
N ALA A 69 -22.91 8.45 -7.92
CA ALA A 69 -23.66 8.75 -9.13
C ALA A 69 -22.76 8.50 -10.35
N PRO A 70 -23.29 7.92 -11.45
CA PRO A 70 -22.55 7.81 -12.70
C PRO A 70 -21.96 9.17 -13.09
N LYS A 71 -20.67 9.20 -13.46
CA LYS A 71 -20.03 10.43 -13.94
C LYS A 71 -20.57 10.90 -15.30
N LEU A 72 -21.14 9.98 -16.07
CA LEU A 72 -21.75 10.21 -17.37
C LEU A 72 -23.25 9.99 -17.21
N SER A 73 -24.04 10.90 -17.76
CA SER A 73 -25.47 10.71 -17.94
C SER A 73 -25.74 9.71 -19.07
N ASP A 74 -26.97 9.18 -19.15
CA ASP A 74 -27.38 8.31 -20.25
C ASP A 74 -27.22 9.01 -21.61
N THR A 75 -27.45 10.32 -21.67
CA THR A 75 -27.22 11.15 -22.86
C THR A 75 -25.76 11.17 -23.26
N ASP A 76 -24.83 11.32 -22.31
CA ASP A 76 -23.40 11.32 -22.59
C ASP A 76 -22.93 9.96 -23.13
N VAL A 77 -23.51 8.87 -22.61
CA VAL A 77 -23.24 7.50 -23.08
C VAL A 77 -23.75 7.30 -24.50
N GLU A 78 -24.95 7.77 -24.83
CA GLU A 78 -25.50 7.67 -26.19
C GLU A 78 -24.72 8.52 -27.19
N GLN A 79 -24.31 9.73 -26.80
CA GLN A 79 -23.44 10.58 -27.63
C GLN A 79 -22.07 9.92 -27.87
N ALA A 80 -21.47 9.32 -26.84
CA ALA A 80 -20.20 8.61 -26.99
C ALA A 80 -20.31 7.41 -27.93
N LYS A 81 -21.43 6.64 -27.87
CA LYS A 81 -21.69 5.54 -28.82
C LYS A 81 -21.81 6.06 -30.26
N ALA A 82 -22.58 7.12 -30.48
CA ALA A 82 -22.74 7.72 -31.80
C ALA A 82 -21.41 8.23 -32.38
N MET A 83 -20.56 8.85 -31.56
CA MET A 83 -19.23 9.30 -31.99
C MET A 83 -18.32 8.13 -32.40
N VAL A 84 -18.40 7.00 -31.70
CA VAL A 84 -17.67 5.77 -32.06
C VAL A 84 -18.16 5.21 -33.38
N ASP A 85 -19.48 5.16 -33.60
CA ASP A 85 -20.07 4.71 -34.86
C ASP A 85 -19.71 5.63 -36.04
N MET A 86 -19.52 6.92 -35.79
CA MET A 86 -19.02 7.90 -36.75
C MET A 86 -17.50 7.82 -36.99
N GLY A 87 -16.79 6.89 -36.33
CA GLY A 87 -15.36 6.68 -36.51
C GLY A 87 -14.48 7.74 -35.83
N ILE A 88 -15.02 8.51 -34.88
CA ILE A 88 -14.26 9.51 -34.13
C ILE A 88 -13.32 8.78 -33.14
N PRO A 89 -12.00 9.03 -33.17
CA PRO A 89 -11.05 8.35 -32.30
C PRO A 89 -11.26 8.68 -30.81
N LYS A 90 -11.06 7.68 -29.94
CA LYS A 90 -10.99 7.86 -28.48
C LYS A 90 -9.59 8.34 -28.09
N SER A 91 -9.29 9.61 -28.32
CA SER A 91 -8.09 10.28 -27.78
C SER A 91 -8.36 10.88 -26.41
#